data_AF-A0A3D5WH30-F1
#
_entry.id   AF-A0A3D5WH30-F1
#
_cell.length_a   1.000
_cell.length_b   1.000
_cell.length_c   1.000
_cell.angle_alpha   90.00
_cell.angle_beta   90.00
_cell.angle_gamma   90.00
#
_symmetry.space_group_name_H-M   'P 1'
#
loop_
_entity.id
_entity.type
_entity.pdbx_description
1 polymer ?
#
loop_
_entity_poly.entity_id
_entity_poly.type
_entity_poly.pdbx_seq_one_letter_code
_entity_poly.pdbx_strand_id
1 'polypeptide(L)'
;MVALFKARIEAQLAHQLKLRTQELWKMRKGKKKLPFITISREFGCRVYPIVETLQDKLNRLTDKEYPWAVFDKEVIHKIAEEHNLSETLANSLDENQRSQMQQYMDHIFLGRPNEYKIFQYLTRVLIGLAEKGNAILIGRGGCIITKNVERGFHVRLIAPFEFRKEKIRDEMGISEDEAVKLVTKTEKEREAFVEKYTLKSIKDPYNFSLLINSACYSLDEIAEVIIYNLKIKGYI
;
A
#
# COMPACT_ATOMS: atom_id res chain seq x y z
N MET A 1 -17.45 -13.25 9.64
CA MET A 1 -17.20 -12.20 8.62
C MET A 1 -15.71 -12.02 8.30
N VAL A 2 -14.84 -11.85 9.31
CA VAL A 2 -13.36 -11.76 9.14
C VAL A 2 -12.73 -13.01 8.49
N ALA A 3 -13.23 -14.21 8.80
CA ALA A 3 -12.74 -15.46 8.19
C ALA A 3 -13.12 -15.62 6.70
N LEU A 4 -14.32 -15.17 6.31
CA LEU A 4 -14.78 -15.19 4.91
C LEU A 4 -14.06 -14.13 4.06
N PHE A 5 -13.71 -12.99 4.65
CA PHE A 5 -12.88 -11.97 4.02
C PHE A 5 -11.42 -12.45 3.84
N LYS A 6 -10.87 -13.16 4.83
CA LYS A 6 -9.53 -13.74 4.80
C LYS A 6 -9.39 -14.85 3.75
N ALA A 7 -10.36 -15.76 3.66
CA ALA A 7 -10.37 -16.82 2.65
C ALA A 7 -10.52 -16.28 1.21
N ARG A 8 -11.32 -15.22 1.02
CA ARG A 8 -11.44 -14.52 -0.28
C ARG A 8 -10.13 -13.83 -0.67
N ILE A 9 -9.42 -13.20 0.27
CA ILE A 9 -8.11 -12.58 0.04
C ILE A 9 -7.02 -13.62 -0.21
N GLU A 10 -7.00 -14.74 0.50
CA GLU A 10 -6.04 -15.83 0.27
C GLU A 10 -6.26 -16.49 -1.10
N ALA A 11 -7.51 -16.67 -1.51
CA ALA A 11 -7.86 -17.13 -2.85
C ALA A 11 -7.51 -16.08 -3.92
N GLN A 12 -7.77 -14.80 -3.69
CA GLN A 12 -7.35 -13.70 -4.59
C GLN A 12 -5.83 -13.56 -4.65
N LEU A 13 -5.12 -13.76 -3.55
CA LEU A 13 -3.66 -13.65 -3.48
C LEU A 13 -3.00 -14.86 -4.14
N ALA A 14 -3.49 -16.07 -3.90
CA ALA A 14 -3.05 -17.27 -4.60
C ALA A 14 -3.39 -17.19 -6.09
N HIS A 15 -4.58 -16.68 -6.46
CA HIS A 15 -4.98 -16.49 -7.85
C HIS A 15 -4.20 -15.37 -8.54
N GLN A 16 -3.95 -14.24 -7.89
CA GLN A 16 -3.13 -13.16 -8.43
C GLN A 16 -1.66 -13.56 -8.52
N LEU A 17 -1.10 -14.20 -7.50
CA LEU A 17 0.27 -14.73 -7.56
C LEU A 17 0.39 -15.81 -8.64
N LYS A 18 -0.58 -16.72 -8.78
CA LYS A 18 -0.59 -17.80 -9.79
C LYS A 18 -0.82 -17.30 -11.23
N LEU A 19 -1.70 -16.31 -11.44
CA LEU A 19 -1.87 -15.65 -12.74
C LEU A 19 -0.64 -14.82 -13.15
N ARG A 20 0.17 -14.37 -12.18
CA ARG A 20 1.27 -13.42 -12.40
C ARG A 20 2.67 -14.03 -12.31
N THR A 21 2.82 -15.28 -11.85
CA THR A 21 4.12 -15.93 -11.68
C THR A 21 4.67 -16.61 -12.93
N GLN A 22 3.88 -16.87 -13.98
CA GLN A 22 4.44 -17.64 -15.10
C GLN A 22 4.65 -16.89 -16.41
N GLU A 23 3.80 -15.97 -16.89
CA GLU A 23 4.00 -15.44 -18.26
C GLU A 23 3.70 -13.96 -18.51
N LEU A 24 2.89 -13.28 -17.69
CA LEU A 24 2.45 -11.91 -18.02
C LEU A 24 3.49 -10.80 -17.75
N TRP A 25 4.53 -11.06 -16.94
CA TRP A 25 5.39 -10.00 -16.37
C TRP A 25 6.80 -9.93 -16.99
N LYS A 26 7.07 -10.76 -18.02
CA LYS A 26 8.35 -10.84 -18.74
C LYS A 26 8.57 -9.73 -19.77
N MET A 27 7.54 -8.98 -20.17
CA MET A 27 7.66 -8.11 -21.33
C MET A 27 7.29 -6.66 -21.01
N ARG A 28 8.33 -5.89 -20.66
CA ARG A 28 8.35 -4.48 -21.04
C ARG A 28 9.78 -4.05 -21.38
N LYS A 29 10.03 -3.92 -22.68
CA LYS A 29 11.08 -3.05 -23.23
C LYS A 29 10.39 -1.73 -23.60
N GLY A 30 10.50 -0.70 -22.75
CA GLY A 30 9.90 0.63 -23.04
C GLY A 30 9.97 1.62 -21.87
N LYS A 31 10.59 2.79 -22.11
CA LYS A 31 11.19 3.74 -21.13
C LYS A 31 10.25 4.55 -20.19
N LYS A 32 8.93 4.35 -20.12
CA LYS A 32 8.04 5.21 -19.30
C LYS A 32 7.63 4.53 -17.98
N LYS A 33 8.12 5.08 -16.85
CA LYS A 33 7.76 4.65 -15.50
C LYS A 33 6.25 4.72 -15.27
N LEU A 34 5.67 3.68 -14.66
CA LEU A 34 4.26 3.63 -14.30
C LEU A 34 4.04 4.25 -12.91
N PRO A 35 2.89 4.88 -12.66
CA PRO A 35 2.60 5.46 -11.35
C PRO A 35 2.29 4.38 -10.32
N PHE A 36 2.36 4.73 -9.04
CA PHE A 36 1.84 3.87 -7.96
C PHE A 36 1.15 4.75 -6.91
N ILE A 37 0.26 4.13 -6.13
CA ILE A 37 -0.44 4.77 -5.03
C ILE A 37 -0.01 4.10 -3.73
N THR A 38 0.24 4.89 -2.69
CA THR A 38 0.29 4.35 -1.32
C THR A 38 -0.90 4.86 -0.53
N ILE A 39 -1.54 4.00 0.25
CA ILE A 39 -2.65 4.37 1.12
C ILE A 39 -2.28 4.10 2.57
N SER A 40 -2.03 5.19 3.29
CA SER A 40 -1.98 5.23 4.74
C SER A 40 -3.36 5.53 5.31
N ARG A 41 -3.64 5.14 6.55
CA ARG A 41 -4.95 5.37 7.16
C ARG A 41 -4.93 5.26 8.68
N GLU A 42 -5.78 6.04 9.31
CA GLU A 42 -6.22 5.78 10.68
C GLU A 42 -7.09 4.51 10.72
N PHE A 43 -7.02 3.75 11.81
CA PHE A 43 -7.86 2.57 12.02
C PHE A 43 -9.34 2.98 12.13
N GLY A 44 -10.21 2.33 11.35
CA GLY A 44 -11.63 2.65 11.22
C GLY A 44 -12.02 3.47 9.97
N CYS A 45 -11.07 3.84 9.09
CA CYS A 45 -11.36 4.60 7.86
C CYS A 45 -11.81 3.75 6.65
N ARG A 46 -12.26 2.50 6.87
CA ARG A 46 -12.85 1.62 5.83
C ARG A 46 -12.05 1.49 4.52
N VAL A 47 -10.73 1.29 4.62
CA VAL A 47 -9.84 1.29 3.45
C VAL A 47 -10.17 0.24 2.39
N TYR A 48 -10.64 -0.95 2.76
CA TYR A 48 -10.79 -2.07 1.83
C TYR A 48 -11.86 -1.82 0.75
N PRO A 49 -13.10 -1.42 1.09
CA PRO A 49 -14.09 -1.07 0.06
C PRO A 49 -13.66 0.10 -0.84
N ILE A 50 -12.90 1.06 -0.30
CA ILE A 50 -12.37 2.20 -1.08
C ILE A 50 -11.37 1.70 -2.13
N VAL A 51 -10.44 0.81 -1.75
CA VAL A 51 -9.40 0.33 -2.69
C VAL A 51 -9.96 -0.62 -3.74
N GLU A 52 -10.98 -1.42 -3.42
CA GLU A 52 -11.69 -2.24 -4.41
C GLU A 52 -12.33 -1.33 -5.48
N THR A 53 -13.07 -0.30 -5.04
CA THR A 53 -13.70 0.68 -5.94
C THR A 53 -12.67 1.43 -6.79
N LEU A 54 -11.58 1.89 -6.16
CA LEU A 54 -10.49 2.60 -6.83
C LEU A 54 -9.79 1.71 -7.86
N GLN A 55 -9.46 0.46 -7.51
CA GLN A 55 -8.81 -0.49 -8.41
C GLN A 55 -9.67 -0.75 -9.64
N ASP A 56 -10.97 -1.02 -9.45
CA ASP A 56 -11.89 -1.29 -10.55
C ASP A 56 -12.00 -0.11 -11.52
N LYS A 57 -12.12 1.12 -10.99
CA LYS A 57 -12.15 2.33 -11.82
C LYS A 57 -10.83 2.55 -12.56
N LEU A 58 -9.68 2.42 -11.88
CA LEU A 58 -8.37 2.55 -12.53
C LEU A 58 -8.19 1.54 -13.66
N ASN A 59 -8.56 0.28 -13.46
CA ASN A 59 -8.48 -0.78 -14.48
C ASN A 59 -9.42 -0.58 -15.68
N ARG A 60 -10.49 0.21 -15.52
CA ARG A 60 -11.35 0.61 -16.65
C ARG A 60 -10.78 1.81 -17.40
N LEU A 61 -10.03 2.67 -16.72
CA LEU A 61 -9.49 3.92 -17.27
C LEU A 61 -8.10 3.75 -17.90
N THR A 62 -7.30 2.79 -17.43
CA THR A 62 -5.93 2.58 -17.89
C THR A 62 -5.79 1.33 -18.76
N ASP A 63 -4.62 1.18 -19.36
CA ASP A 63 -4.26 0.02 -20.18
C ASP A 63 -4.54 -1.30 -19.46
N LYS A 64 -5.24 -2.21 -20.15
CA LYS A 64 -5.61 -3.54 -19.63
C LYS A 64 -4.45 -4.53 -19.68
N GLU A 65 -3.41 -4.25 -20.45
CA GLU A 65 -2.18 -5.07 -20.50
C GLU A 65 -1.49 -5.09 -19.13
N TYR A 66 -1.58 -3.97 -18.39
CA TYR A 66 -0.94 -3.79 -17.08
C TYR A 66 -1.94 -3.34 -16.02
N PRO A 67 -2.82 -4.24 -15.55
CA PRO A 67 -3.85 -3.88 -14.59
C PRO A 67 -3.24 -3.50 -13.23
N TRP A 68 -3.86 -2.51 -12.60
CA TRP A 68 -3.61 -2.11 -11.23
C TRP A 68 -3.82 -3.27 -10.25
N ALA A 69 -2.90 -3.40 -9.31
CA ALA A 69 -2.89 -4.43 -8.28
C ALA A 69 -2.87 -3.85 -6.87
N VAL A 70 -3.61 -4.45 -5.96
CA VAL A 70 -3.65 -4.05 -4.54
C VAL A 70 -2.74 -4.96 -3.72
N PHE A 71 -1.85 -4.34 -2.94
CA PHE A 71 -0.93 -5.04 -2.04
C PHE A 71 -1.11 -4.47 -0.63
N ASP A 72 -1.74 -5.26 0.23
CA ASP A 72 -1.92 -4.90 1.62
C ASP A 72 -0.78 -5.41 2.52
N LYS A 73 -0.89 -5.12 3.82
CA LYS A 73 0.14 -5.51 4.78
C LYS A 73 0.41 -7.02 4.78
N GLU A 74 -0.59 -7.88 4.62
CA GLU A 74 -0.41 -9.33 4.73
C GLU A 74 0.26 -9.85 3.45
N VAL A 75 -0.15 -9.34 2.29
CA VAL A 75 0.47 -9.65 1.00
C VAL A 75 1.95 -9.24 0.97
N ILE A 76 2.25 -8.01 1.41
CA ILE A 76 3.62 -7.49 1.43
C ILE A 76 4.50 -8.32 2.37
N HIS A 77 3.98 -8.69 3.54
CA HIS A 77 4.69 -9.57 4.48
C HIS A 77 4.98 -10.94 3.88
N LYS A 78 3.98 -11.56 3.25
CA LYS A 78 4.16 -12.86 2.60
C LYS A 78 5.25 -12.85 1.52
N ILE A 79 5.26 -11.82 0.67
CA ILE A 79 6.31 -11.67 -0.37
C ILE A 79 7.69 -11.46 0.28
N ALA A 80 7.75 -10.73 1.40
CA ALA A 80 9.00 -10.48 2.12
C ALA A 80 9.56 -11.73 2.81
N GLU A 81 8.70 -12.63 3.29
CA GLU A 81 9.07 -13.90 3.92
C GLU A 81 9.43 -15.00 2.90
N GLU A 82 8.75 -15.00 1.73
CA GLU A 82 9.01 -15.97 0.67
C GLU A 82 10.16 -15.53 -0.24
N HIS A 83 11.37 -16.04 0.03
CA HIS A 83 12.59 -15.75 -0.72
C HIS A 83 12.41 -15.83 -2.25
N ASN A 84 11.73 -16.87 -2.76
CA ASN A 84 11.47 -17.04 -4.19
C ASN A 84 10.63 -15.91 -4.78
N LEU A 85 9.62 -15.40 -4.06
CA LEU A 85 8.78 -14.29 -4.52
C LEU A 85 9.54 -12.96 -4.50
N SER A 86 10.33 -12.73 -3.46
CA SER A 86 11.19 -11.54 -3.34
C SER A 86 12.23 -11.49 -4.46
N GLU A 87 12.87 -12.62 -4.76
CA GLU A 87 13.81 -12.74 -5.88
C GLU A 87 13.10 -12.58 -7.23
N THR A 88 11.92 -13.17 -7.41
CA THR A 88 11.12 -13.01 -8.64
C THR A 88 10.78 -11.54 -8.87
N LEU A 89 10.34 -10.83 -7.84
CA LEU A 89 10.07 -9.39 -7.92
C LEU A 89 11.33 -8.62 -8.32
N ALA A 90 12.44 -8.83 -7.61
CA ALA A 90 13.71 -8.18 -7.94
C ALA A 90 14.17 -8.51 -9.36
N ASN A 91 13.97 -9.76 -9.81
CA ASN A 91 14.38 -10.23 -11.11
C ASN A 91 13.51 -9.70 -12.26
N SER A 92 12.27 -9.34 -11.96
CA SER A 92 11.39 -8.74 -12.95
C SER A 92 11.78 -7.30 -13.29
N LEU A 93 12.45 -6.57 -12.39
CA LEU A 93 12.87 -5.19 -12.59
C LEU A 93 13.95 -5.09 -13.68
N ASP A 94 13.89 -4.05 -14.51
CA ASP A 94 14.97 -3.72 -15.44
C ASP A 94 16.24 -3.23 -14.71
N GLU A 95 17.37 -3.14 -15.41
CA GLU A 95 18.66 -2.76 -14.80
C GLU A 95 18.61 -1.40 -14.09
N ASN A 96 17.90 -0.43 -14.67
CA ASN A 96 17.77 0.90 -14.10
C ASN A 96 16.89 0.87 -12.83
N GLN A 97 15.75 0.19 -12.87
CA GLN A 97 14.87 -0.01 -11.71
C GLN A 97 15.58 -0.75 -10.57
N ARG A 98 16.37 -1.78 -10.88
CA ARG A 98 17.18 -2.49 -9.86
C ARG A 98 18.23 -1.59 -9.24
N SER A 99 18.91 -0.79 -10.06
CA SER A 99 19.91 0.17 -9.58
C SER A 99 19.28 1.19 -8.64
N GLN A 100 18.12 1.75 -9.01
CA GLN A 100 17.38 2.69 -8.16
C GLN A 100 16.91 2.05 -6.86
N MET A 101 16.36 0.84 -6.93
CA MET A 101 15.99 0.08 -5.73
C MET A 101 17.19 -0.12 -4.80
N GLN A 102 18.36 -0.49 -5.34
CA GLN A 102 19.57 -0.65 -4.53
C GLN A 102 20.02 0.66 -3.90
N GLN A 103 20.01 1.78 -4.64
CA GLN A 103 20.35 3.09 -4.09
C GLN A 103 19.42 3.51 -2.94
N TYR A 104 18.11 3.27 -3.06
CA TYR A 104 17.17 3.52 -1.97
C TYR A 104 17.44 2.63 -0.75
N MET A 105 17.73 1.34 -0.98
CA MET A 105 18.09 0.41 0.08
C MET A 105 19.35 0.88 0.82
N ASP A 106 20.39 1.27 0.07
CA ASP A 106 21.63 1.78 0.65
C ASP A 106 21.36 3.05 1.45
N HIS A 107 20.60 4.01 0.91
CA HIS A 107 20.26 5.24 1.63
C HIS A 107 19.49 5.02 2.93
N ILE A 108 18.54 4.08 2.95
CA ILE A 108 17.71 3.80 4.13
C ILE A 108 18.50 3.01 5.19
N PHE A 109 19.38 2.11 4.77
CA PHE A 109 20.01 1.12 5.66
C PHE A 109 21.50 1.31 5.92
N LEU A 110 22.16 2.31 5.32
CA LEU A 110 23.56 2.60 5.60
C LEU A 110 23.79 2.76 7.11
N GLY A 111 24.66 1.90 7.67
CA GLY A 111 25.02 1.91 9.09
C GLY A 111 23.94 1.40 10.06
N ARG A 112 22.83 0.81 9.57
CA ARG A 112 21.80 0.24 10.45
C ARG A 112 22.11 -1.21 10.83
N PRO A 113 21.83 -1.63 12.08
CA PRO A 113 22.13 -2.98 12.55
C PRO A 113 21.25 -4.05 11.87
N ASN A 114 21.74 -5.30 11.89
CA ASN A 114 21.07 -6.47 11.29
C ASN A 114 19.68 -6.78 11.87
N GLU A 115 19.34 -6.20 13.03
CA GLU A 115 18.03 -6.29 13.69
C GLU A 115 16.88 -5.81 12.79
N TYR A 116 17.21 -5.03 11.75
CA TYR A 116 16.27 -4.51 10.77
C TYR A 116 16.03 -5.44 9.57
N LYS A 117 16.55 -6.67 9.57
CA LYS A 117 16.48 -7.58 8.40
C LYS A 117 15.06 -7.80 7.87
N ILE A 118 14.07 -7.99 8.74
CA ILE A 118 12.66 -8.09 8.32
C ILE A 118 12.19 -6.79 7.66
N PHE A 119 12.55 -5.64 8.24
CA PHE A 119 12.20 -4.34 7.68
C PHE A 119 12.94 -4.06 6.36
N GLN A 120 14.16 -4.56 6.17
CA GLN A 120 14.88 -4.52 4.90
C GLN A 120 14.12 -5.28 3.81
N TYR A 121 13.63 -6.50 4.11
CA TYR A 121 12.83 -7.25 3.14
C TYR A 121 11.53 -6.54 2.80
N LEU A 122 10.80 -6.02 3.80
CA LEU A 122 9.59 -5.23 3.55
C LEU A 122 9.88 -4.00 2.69
N THR A 123 10.97 -3.30 2.96
CA THR A 123 11.39 -2.10 2.23
C THR A 123 11.73 -2.44 0.78
N ARG A 124 12.47 -3.54 0.56
CA ARG A 124 12.80 -4.04 -0.77
C ARG A 124 11.55 -4.40 -1.57
N VAL A 125 10.59 -5.09 -0.95
CA VAL A 125 9.31 -5.44 -1.60
C VAL A 125 8.51 -4.18 -1.94
N LEU A 126 8.38 -3.24 -1.01
CA LEU A 126 7.65 -1.99 -1.24
C LEU A 126 8.26 -1.17 -2.39
N ILE A 127 9.58 -1.01 -2.41
CA ILE A 127 10.28 -0.28 -3.48
C ILE A 127 10.16 -1.04 -4.80
N GLY A 128 10.34 -2.36 -4.82
CA GLY A 128 10.18 -3.16 -6.03
C GLY A 128 8.79 -3.07 -6.63
N LEU A 129 7.73 -3.14 -5.80
CA LEU A 129 6.35 -2.95 -6.25
C LEU A 129 6.09 -1.52 -6.75
N ALA A 130 6.69 -0.51 -6.10
CA ALA A 130 6.56 0.88 -6.52
C ALA A 130 7.26 1.17 -7.86
N GLU A 131 8.50 0.69 -8.04
CA GLU A 131 9.27 0.82 -9.30
C GLU A 131 8.56 0.15 -10.48
N LYS A 132 7.84 -0.95 -10.21
CA LYS A 132 6.98 -1.59 -11.21
C LYS A 132 5.80 -0.74 -11.63
N GLY A 133 5.20 -0.02 -10.67
CA GLY A 133 4.01 0.79 -10.88
C GLY A 133 2.74 -0.01 -11.16
N ASN A 134 1.65 0.70 -11.44
CA ASN A 134 0.27 0.22 -11.40
C ASN A 134 -0.01 -0.62 -10.13
N ALA A 135 0.44 -0.10 -8.98
CA ALA A 135 0.31 -0.75 -7.69
C ALA A 135 -0.36 0.18 -6.67
N ILE A 136 -1.24 -0.37 -5.83
CA ILE A 136 -1.87 0.28 -4.69
C ILE A 136 -1.33 -0.40 -3.42
N LEU A 137 -0.44 0.28 -2.70
CA LEU A 137 0.28 -0.25 -1.54
C LEU A 137 -0.37 0.24 -0.24
N ILE A 138 -0.83 -0.65 0.62
CA ILE A 138 -1.60 -0.28 1.82
C ILE A 138 -0.77 -0.49 3.10
N GLY A 139 -0.38 0.62 3.73
CA GLY A 139 0.29 0.62 5.04
C GLY A 139 1.79 0.33 5.03
N ARG A 140 2.28 -0.26 6.14
CA ARG A 140 3.68 -0.62 6.39
C ARG A 140 4.70 0.50 6.17
N GLY A 141 4.28 1.75 6.34
CA GLY A 141 5.15 2.91 6.10
C GLY A 141 5.46 3.15 4.62
N GLY A 142 4.70 2.54 3.69
CA GLY A 142 4.91 2.64 2.24
C GLY A 142 5.13 4.07 1.77
N CYS A 143 4.27 5.02 2.18
CA CYS A 143 4.41 6.43 1.82
C CYS A 143 5.75 7.07 2.22
N ILE A 144 6.36 6.64 3.32
CA ILE A 144 7.65 7.14 3.80
C ILE A 144 8.79 6.42 3.08
N ILE A 145 8.68 5.10 2.95
CA ILE A 145 9.68 4.24 2.33
C ILE A 145 9.85 4.58 0.84
N THR A 146 8.74 4.80 0.15
CA THR A 146 8.73 5.06 -1.29
C THR A 146 8.63 6.56 -1.61
N LYS A 147 8.90 7.45 -0.63
CA LYS A 147 8.72 8.91 -0.79
C LYS A 147 9.51 9.49 -1.96
N ASN A 148 10.68 8.90 -2.25
CA ASN A 148 11.58 9.35 -3.30
C ASN A 148 11.42 8.57 -4.61
N VAL A 149 10.53 7.56 -4.66
CA VAL A 149 10.27 6.79 -5.88
C VAL A 149 9.40 7.64 -6.79
N GLU A 150 9.84 7.80 -8.04
CA GLU A 150 9.15 8.63 -9.02
C GLU A 150 7.72 8.16 -9.29
N ARG A 151 6.84 9.11 -9.62
CA ARG A 151 5.42 8.86 -9.95
C ARG A 151 4.62 8.19 -8.82
N GLY A 152 5.07 8.34 -7.58
CA GLY A 152 4.30 8.00 -6.38
C GLY A 152 3.20 9.02 -6.09
N PHE A 153 2.02 8.52 -5.71
CA PHE A 153 0.91 9.32 -5.18
C PHE A 153 0.54 8.81 -3.78
N HIS A 154 0.80 9.62 -2.75
CA HIS A 154 0.70 9.18 -1.36
C HIS A 154 -0.58 9.73 -0.72
N VAL A 155 -1.53 8.84 -0.42
CA VAL A 155 -2.82 9.18 0.18
C VAL A 155 -2.85 8.79 1.66
N ARG A 156 -3.40 9.65 2.51
CA ARG A 156 -3.77 9.30 3.88
C ARG A 156 -5.26 9.48 4.10
N LEU A 157 -5.92 8.42 4.59
CA LEU A 157 -7.30 8.48 5.06
C LEU A 157 -7.33 8.78 6.56
N ILE A 158 -8.08 9.80 6.95
CA ILE A 158 -8.34 10.17 8.35
C ILE A 158 -9.85 10.22 8.59
N ALA A 159 -10.26 10.19 9.85
CA ALA A 159 -11.65 10.50 10.21
C ALA A 159 -11.76 10.85 11.71
N PRO A 160 -12.81 11.60 12.11
CA PRO A 160 -13.11 11.83 13.51
C PRO A 160 -13.17 10.51 14.30
N PHE A 161 -12.67 10.53 15.54
CA PHE A 161 -12.59 9.32 16.36
C PHE A 161 -13.95 8.64 16.53
N GLU A 162 -15.01 9.42 16.76
CA GLU A 162 -16.38 8.91 16.90
C GLU A 162 -16.84 8.14 15.67
N PHE A 163 -16.61 8.67 14.47
CA PHE A 163 -16.91 7.98 13.22
C PHE A 163 -16.15 6.65 13.13
N ARG A 164 -14.83 6.67 13.42
CA ARG A 164 -14.00 5.46 13.32
C ARG A 164 -14.42 4.38 14.32
N LYS A 165 -14.73 4.78 15.56
CA LYS A 165 -15.24 3.89 16.62
C LYS A 165 -16.57 3.25 16.21
N GLU A 166 -17.53 4.05 15.75
CA GLU A 166 -18.84 3.59 15.30
C GLU A 166 -18.70 2.56 14.17
N LYS A 167 -17.88 2.85 13.14
CA LYS A 167 -17.66 1.91 12.04
C LYS A 167 -17.04 0.59 12.50
N ILE A 168 -16.07 0.63 13.41
CA ILE A 168 -15.47 -0.60 13.94
C ILE A 168 -16.47 -1.40 14.77
N ARG A 169 -17.27 -0.73 15.61
CA ARG A 169 -18.32 -1.35 16.41
C ARG A 169 -19.31 -2.10 15.50
N ASP A 170 -19.81 -1.42 14.47
CA ASP A 170 -20.82 -1.96 13.57
C ASP A 170 -20.25 -3.09 12.68
N GLU A 171 -19.02 -2.93 12.15
CA GLU A 171 -18.39 -3.94 11.29
C GLU A 171 -17.99 -5.22 12.05
N MET A 172 -17.66 -5.11 13.34
CA MET A 172 -17.18 -6.24 14.15
C MET A 172 -18.25 -6.81 15.10
N GLY A 173 -19.37 -6.12 15.31
CA GLY A 173 -20.42 -6.54 16.25
C GLY A 173 -19.95 -6.55 17.71
N ILE A 174 -19.09 -5.62 18.08
CA ILE A 174 -18.49 -5.50 19.43
C ILE A 174 -19.12 -4.35 20.22
N SER A 175 -18.87 -4.28 21.53
CA SER A 175 -19.32 -3.17 22.37
C SER A 175 -18.58 -1.86 22.06
N GLU A 176 -19.13 -0.73 22.50
CA GLU A 176 -18.50 0.58 22.35
C GLU A 176 -17.13 0.64 23.04
N ASP A 177 -17.03 0.14 24.27
CA ASP A 177 -15.78 0.08 25.03
C ASP A 177 -14.70 -0.77 24.34
N GLU A 178 -15.10 -1.90 23.74
CA GLU A 178 -14.19 -2.73 22.95
C GLU A 178 -13.74 -2.02 21.68
N ALA A 179 -14.64 -1.29 21.00
CA ALA A 179 -14.29 -0.50 19.82
C ALA A 179 -13.30 0.62 20.17
N VAL A 180 -13.50 1.36 21.27
CA VAL A 180 -12.56 2.38 21.77
C VAL A 180 -11.17 1.79 21.99
N LYS A 181 -11.10 0.66 22.72
CA LYS A 181 -9.84 -0.02 23.01
C LYS A 181 -9.15 -0.48 21.74
N LEU A 182 -9.89 -1.10 20.82
CA LEU A 182 -9.35 -1.64 19.58
C LEU A 182 -8.81 -0.54 18.65
N VAL A 183 -9.57 0.55 18.48
CA VAL A 183 -9.15 1.69 17.66
C VAL A 183 -7.88 2.32 18.21
N THR A 184 -7.86 2.61 19.52
CA THR A 184 -6.72 3.26 20.18
C THR A 184 -5.48 2.38 20.13
N LYS A 185 -5.62 1.09 20.47
CA LYS A 185 -4.51 0.12 20.44
C LYS A 185 -3.93 -0.03 19.03
N THR A 186 -4.79 -0.25 18.04
CA THR A 186 -4.32 -0.51 16.66
C THR A 186 -3.65 0.71 16.05
N GLU A 187 -4.14 1.93 16.32
CA GLU A 187 -3.51 3.15 15.83
C GLU A 187 -2.12 3.34 16.46
N LYS A 188 -2.01 3.16 17.78
CA LYS A 188 -0.73 3.23 18.50
C LYS A 188 0.28 2.20 17.96
N GLU A 189 -0.14 0.97 17.68
CA GLU A 189 0.72 -0.06 17.08
C GLU A 189 1.19 0.32 15.67
N ARG A 190 0.33 0.94 14.86
CA ARG A 190 0.69 1.41 13.51
C ARG A 190 1.68 2.56 13.54
N GLU A 191 1.46 3.52 14.43
CA GLU A 191 2.38 4.65 14.64
C GLU A 191 3.75 4.15 15.12
N ALA A 192 3.76 3.33 16.17
CA ALA A 192 4.98 2.77 16.73
C ALA A 192 5.78 1.94 15.71
N PHE A 193 5.10 1.18 14.84
CA PHE A 193 5.77 0.46 13.75
C PHE A 193 6.50 1.43 12.83
N VAL A 194 5.84 2.48 12.35
CA VAL A 194 6.44 3.43 11.41
C VAL A 194 7.58 4.20 12.08
N GLU A 195 7.38 4.70 13.29
CA GLU A 195 8.38 5.47 14.02
C GLU A 195 9.62 4.62 14.32
N LYS A 196 9.43 3.39 14.82
CA LYS A 196 10.53 2.46 15.11
C LYS A 196 11.43 2.26 13.89
N TYR A 197 10.84 2.08 12.71
CA TYR A 197 11.59 1.67 11.53
C TYR A 197 12.04 2.81 10.62
N THR A 198 11.33 3.94 10.62
CA THR A 198 11.61 5.07 9.73
C THR A 198 12.14 6.30 10.46
N LEU A 199 12.07 6.34 11.79
CA LEU A 199 12.36 7.51 12.63
C LEU A 199 11.54 8.75 12.25
N LYS A 200 10.43 8.55 11.54
CA LYS A 200 9.52 9.61 11.08
C LYS A 200 8.13 9.35 11.62
N SER A 201 7.40 10.45 11.89
CA SER A 201 6.00 10.34 12.28
C SER A 201 5.11 10.14 11.06
N ILE A 202 4.22 9.16 11.12
CA ILE A 202 3.19 8.94 10.10
C ILE A 202 2.10 10.04 10.11
N LYS A 203 2.07 10.87 11.15
CA LYS A 203 1.12 11.97 11.33
C LYS A 203 1.53 13.24 10.59
N ASP A 204 2.79 13.36 10.18
CA ASP A 204 3.26 14.53 9.44
C ASP A 204 2.55 14.61 8.07
N PRO A 205 1.71 15.65 7.83
CA PRO A 205 0.94 15.77 6.60
C PRO A 205 1.83 15.93 5.35
N TYR A 206 3.07 16.40 5.49
CA TYR A 206 4.02 16.57 4.38
C TYR A 206 4.58 15.25 3.83
N ASN A 207 4.15 14.11 4.39
CA ASN A 207 4.42 12.79 3.83
C ASN A 207 3.37 12.33 2.81
N PHE A 208 2.32 13.13 2.57
CA PHE A 208 1.21 12.76 1.72
C PHE A 208 1.00 13.79 0.62
N SER A 209 0.64 13.31 -0.57
CA SER A 209 0.14 14.12 -1.67
C SER A 209 -1.31 14.58 -1.41
N LEU A 210 -2.07 13.77 -0.67
CA LEU A 210 -3.48 14.02 -0.39
C LEU A 210 -3.90 13.42 0.96
N LEU A 211 -4.56 14.22 1.80
CA LEU A 211 -5.24 13.76 3.01
C LEU A 211 -6.76 13.85 2.77
N ILE A 212 -7.47 12.76 3.05
CA ILE A 212 -8.92 12.67 2.84
C ILE A 212 -9.58 12.33 4.18
N ASN A 213 -10.49 13.20 4.62
CA ASN A 213 -11.41 12.86 5.71
C ASN A 213 -12.49 11.90 5.16
N SER A 214 -12.34 10.62 5.44
CA SER A 214 -13.23 9.55 4.95
C SER A 214 -14.66 9.62 5.51
N ALA A 215 -14.90 10.44 6.55
CA ALA A 215 -16.25 10.68 7.06
C ALA A 215 -17.06 11.67 6.19
N CYS A 216 -16.40 12.44 5.32
CA CYS A 216 -17.04 13.47 4.51
C CYS A 216 -17.44 13.01 3.10
N TYR A 217 -17.09 11.78 2.71
CA TYR A 217 -17.25 11.28 1.36
C TYR A 217 -17.72 9.83 1.36
N SER A 218 -18.49 9.46 0.36
CA SER A 218 -18.77 8.07 0.01
C SER A 218 -17.53 7.37 -0.53
N LEU A 219 -17.58 6.03 -0.60
CA LEU A 219 -16.50 5.21 -1.13
C LEU A 219 -16.15 5.58 -2.58
N ASP A 220 -17.17 5.88 -3.39
CA ASP A 220 -17.03 6.25 -4.79
C ASP A 220 -16.37 7.62 -4.95
N GLU A 221 -16.83 8.62 -4.18
CA GLU A 221 -16.27 9.97 -4.17
C GLU A 221 -14.80 9.98 -3.76
N ILE A 222 -14.40 9.18 -2.77
CA ILE A 222 -12.98 9.06 -2.38
C ILE A 222 -12.15 8.53 -3.55
N ALA A 223 -12.63 7.50 -4.24
CA ALA A 223 -11.94 6.94 -5.40
C ALA A 223 -11.83 7.97 -6.55
N GLU A 224 -12.92 8.69 -6.85
CA GLU A 224 -12.94 9.75 -7.87
C GLU A 224 -11.98 10.90 -7.54
N VAL A 225 -11.92 11.35 -6.27
CA VAL A 225 -10.97 12.38 -5.84
C VAL A 225 -9.53 11.93 -6.07
N ILE A 226 -9.19 10.67 -5.76
CA ILE A 226 -7.85 10.13 -6.01
C ILE A 226 -7.56 10.08 -7.52
N ILE A 227 -8.49 9.55 -8.32
CA ILE A 227 -8.36 9.45 -9.78
C ILE A 227 -8.19 10.82 -10.42
N TYR A 228 -8.97 11.81 -10.00
CA TYR A 228 -8.89 13.17 -10.49
C TYR A 228 -7.51 13.78 -10.26
N ASN A 229 -6.94 13.58 -9.06
CA ASN A 229 -5.59 14.05 -8.76
C ASN A 229 -4.51 13.32 -9.58
N LEU A 230 -4.68 12.02 -9.85
CA LEU A 230 -3.77 11.28 -10.73
C LEU A 230 -3.79 11.83 -12.16
N LYS A 231 -4.97 12.19 -12.69
CA LYS A 231 -5.11 12.85 -14.01
C LYS A 231 -4.40 14.21 -14.04
N ILE A 232 -4.60 15.05 -13.03
CA ILE A 232 -3.90 16.36 -12.91
C ILE A 232 -2.37 16.17 -12.92
N LYS A 233 -1.87 15.14 -12.26
CA LYS A 233 -0.43 14.82 -12.23
C LYS A 233 0.10 14.20 -13.54
N GLY A 234 -0.77 13.90 -14.51
CA GLY A 234 -0.38 13.16 -15.72
C GLY A 234 0.09 11.74 -15.41
N TYR A 235 -0.44 11.15 -14.34
CA TYR A 235 -0.11 9.78 -13.93
C TYR A 235 -0.92 8.76 -14.71
N ILE A 236 -2.18 9.09 -14.99
CA ILE A 236 -3.14 8.34 -15.80
C ILE A 236 -3.84 9.27 -16.79
#